data_AF-A0A418E7F2-F1
#
_entry.id   AF-A0A418E7F2-F1
#
_cell.length_a   1.000
_cell.length_b   1.000
_cell.length_c   1.000
_cell.angle_alpha   90.00
_cell.angle_beta   90.00
_cell.angle_gamma   90.00
#
_symmetry.space_group_name_H-M   'P 1'
#
loop_
_entity.id
_entity.type
_entity.pdbx_description
1 polymer ?
#
loop_
_entity_poly.entity_id
_entity_poly.type
_entity_poly.pdbx_seq_one_letter_code
_entity_poly.pdbx_strand_id
1 'polypeptide(L)'
;MCEYRRWREQSKETKKIVKKLVKNGQLDLEANGGWVMHDEAAPHYSTMLDQTAFGHKFLLKEFGISVETIGLPQRHRMLQDGYGGPGGFFFENDSPIKDDPYLHDNNVCERIKTFVDHSLERAKHTKGNHVFWPMGTDFQYQNAHRWFKNLDKLIHYANQEGRVNMFYSTLGQYTDLKLQDKSLKWSVKTDDFFPYADQPNGYWSGYFSSRPALKRYVRVANSLLQSVRQLEVWAGAKSTRVNHLVATVGLSLHHDGITGTEKQKVSDDYAQRLGEGVGNGHWRLNELLDTTVDFCFLANVSICNRSTTSDPFTFVVYNPLAVAHSYTIELPIIAKNAVVELSNGTAVPSVVVPFVPVYSQPIANTAPHQLVVQAHVPPLSWLVYHVTFPKASSSEESTNGWDVVTESIMSAENEFVRVEVNTVTGSLVSLTNKATQTIVNVTSSLLYYQAYGKQGDSCSSGAYLFHPNTSAVHNLPSVTSFKCQKTALLAACVFEFGTWGSLQYKLRAWDHSVVVEWTKTWYTDSNGLEFVKRVRDYRETWNLTLHNEEEKVAANYVPITIATYIRDKSNQFNVITDRAQGAASLKDGKIQFSLYLGILV
;
A
#
# COMPACT_ATOMS: atom_id res chain seq x y z
N MET A 1 -2.56 -17.51 6.67
CA MET A 1 -3.76 -18.30 7.02
C MET A 1 -4.81 -18.41 5.90
N CYS A 2 -4.84 -17.59 4.85
CA CYS A 2 -5.84 -17.65 3.77
C CYS A 2 -6.02 -19.04 3.14
N GLU A 3 -4.92 -19.78 2.91
CA GLU A 3 -4.93 -21.17 2.41
C GLU A 3 -5.64 -22.17 3.34
N TYR A 4 -5.91 -21.81 4.61
CA TYR A 4 -6.82 -22.57 5.48
C TYR A 4 -8.29 -22.46 5.03
N ARG A 5 -8.59 -21.93 3.83
CA ARG A 5 -9.76 -22.39 3.07
C ARG A 5 -9.83 -23.93 3.06
N ARG A 6 -8.70 -24.60 2.78
CA ARG A 6 -8.59 -26.08 2.75
C ARG A 6 -9.05 -26.73 4.05
N TRP A 7 -8.90 -26.05 5.20
CA TRP A 7 -9.39 -26.50 6.50
C TRP A 7 -10.90 -26.74 6.50
N ARG A 8 -11.68 -25.80 5.93
CA ARG A 8 -13.14 -25.92 5.91
C ARG A 8 -13.57 -27.19 5.17
N GLU A 9 -12.88 -27.48 4.08
CA GLU A 9 -13.10 -28.61 3.17
C GLU A 9 -12.63 -29.98 3.73
N GLN A 10 -11.86 -30.04 4.83
CA GLN A 10 -11.40 -31.30 5.43
C GLN A 10 -12.48 -32.10 6.19
N SER A 11 -12.32 -33.42 6.25
CA SER A 11 -13.12 -34.32 7.10
C SER A 11 -12.88 -34.09 8.60
N LYS A 12 -13.74 -34.63 9.47
CA LYS A 12 -13.59 -34.52 10.94
C LYS A 12 -12.34 -35.27 11.42
N GLU A 13 -11.99 -36.34 10.71
CA GLU A 13 -10.89 -37.26 10.97
C GLU A 13 -9.56 -36.56 10.68
N THR A 14 -9.42 -35.96 9.49
CA THR A 14 -8.26 -35.13 9.15
C THR A 14 -8.13 -33.92 10.08
N LYS A 15 -9.24 -33.26 10.42
CA LYS A 15 -9.25 -32.18 11.42
C LYS A 15 -8.73 -32.63 12.78
N LYS A 16 -9.10 -33.83 13.25
CA LYS A 16 -8.60 -34.42 14.50
C LYS A 16 -7.10 -34.76 14.43
N ILE A 17 -6.62 -35.26 13.28
CA ILE A 17 -5.20 -35.55 13.05
C ILE A 17 -4.38 -34.25 13.10
N VAL A 18 -4.77 -33.22 12.36
CA VAL A 18 -4.05 -31.92 12.35
C VAL A 18 -4.04 -31.28 13.73
N LYS A 19 -5.17 -31.25 14.46
CA LYS A 19 -5.18 -30.72 15.86
C LYS A 19 -4.26 -31.52 16.78
N LYS A 20 -4.05 -32.82 16.55
CA LYS A 20 -3.04 -33.61 17.28
C LYS A 20 -1.61 -33.22 16.89
N LEU A 21 -1.30 -33.06 15.60
CA LEU A 21 0.04 -32.65 15.13
C LEU A 21 0.42 -31.27 15.69
N VAL A 22 -0.51 -30.31 15.65
CA VAL A 22 -0.34 -28.97 16.24
C VAL A 22 -0.11 -29.06 17.75
N LYS A 23 -0.99 -29.77 18.49
CA LYS A 23 -0.83 -29.95 19.96
C LYS A 23 0.48 -30.66 20.34
N ASN A 24 1.01 -31.50 19.47
CA ASN A 24 2.28 -32.19 19.66
C ASN A 24 3.52 -31.36 19.26
N GLY A 25 3.37 -30.12 18.77
CA GLY A 25 4.47 -29.32 18.24
C GLY A 25 5.04 -29.82 16.90
N GLN A 26 4.38 -30.80 16.25
CA GLN A 26 4.81 -31.38 14.97
C GLN A 26 4.36 -30.53 13.76
N LEU A 27 3.40 -29.63 13.97
CA LEU A 27 2.98 -28.61 13.01
C LEU A 27 2.89 -27.27 13.74
N ASP A 28 3.99 -26.51 13.70
CA ASP A 28 4.04 -25.13 14.19
C ASP A 28 3.21 -24.22 13.27
N LEU A 29 2.31 -23.44 13.88
CA LEU A 29 1.47 -22.42 13.22
C LEU A 29 1.66 -21.02 13.82
N GLU A 30 2.61 -20.87 14.75
CA GLU A 30 2.90 -19.61 15.45
C GLU A 30 3.75 -18.68 14.61
N ALA A 31 4.50 -19.18 13.63
CA ALA A 31 5.25 -18.34 12.69
C ALA A 31 4.31 -17.37 11.93
N ASN A 32 4.31 -16.10 12.34
CA ASN A 32 3.45 -15.00 11.85
C ASN A 32 1.95 -15.18 12.15
N GLY A 33 1.33 -16.27 11.71
CA GLY A 33 -0.07 -16.60 11.99
C GLY A 33 -1.15 -15.71 11.35
N GLY A 34 -0.79 -14.62 10.65
CA GLY A 34 -1.73 -13.70 10.01
C GLY A 34 -2.49 -14.30 8.81
N TRP A 35 -3.44 -13.55 8.27
CA TRP A 35 -4.21 -13.97 7.09
C TRP A 35 -3.31 -14.22 5.88
N VAL A 36 -2.36 -13.33 5.61
CA VAL A 36 -1.30 -13.47 4.60
C VAL A 36 0.07 -13.15 5.21
N MET A 37 1.13 -13.53 4.50
CA MET A 37 2.42 -12.84 4.65
C MET A 37 2.30 -11.52 3.91
N HIS A 38 2.04 -10.45 4.65
CA HIS A 38 1.81 -9.12 4.08
C HIS A 38 3.11 -8.45 3.63
N ASP A 39 2.99 -7.48 2.74
CA ASP A 39 4.07 -6.51 2.46
C ASP A 39 4.39 -5.65 3.70
N GLU A 40 5.57 -5.06 3.73
CA GLU A 40 6.05 -4.16 4.77
C GLU A 40 6.24 -2.71 4.27
N ALA A 41 6.06 -2.44 2.96
CA ALA A 41 6.28 -1.12 2.36
C ALA A 41 4.99 -0.33 2.02
N ALA A 42 3.98 -0.97 1.44
CA ALA A 42 2.76 -0.33 0.91
C ALA A 42 1.43 -0.52 1.71
N PRO A 43 1.34 -1.37 2.76
CA PRO A 43 0.17 -1.39 3.64
C PRO A 43 0.05 -0.22 4.60
N HIS A 44 -1.20 0.00 5.05
CA HIS A 44 -1.45 0.78 6.27
C HIS A 44 -1.24 -0.09 7.50
N TYR A 45 -0.71 0.45 8.60
CA TYR A 45 -0.52 -0.34 9.83
C TYR A 45 -1.84 -0.94 10.35
N SER A 46 -2.95 -0.20 10.26
CA SER A 46 -4.26 -0.72 10.67
C SER A 46 -4.67 -1.94 9.86
N THR A 47 -4.35 -1.97 8.56
CA THR A 47 -4.62 -3.13 7.70
C THR A 47 -3.70 -4.31 8.03
N MET A 48 -2.43 -4.07 8.35
CA MET A 48 -1.49 -5.11 8.82
C MET A 48 -1.99 -5.75 10.12
N LEU A 49 -2.34 -4.92 11.11
CA LEU A 49 -2.92 -5.35 12.38
C LEU A 49 -4.22 -6.15 12.17
N ASP A 50 -5.10 -5.69 11.27
CA ASP A 50 -6.37 -6.36 11.00
C ASP A 50 -6.22 -7.75 10.40
N GLN A 51 -5.38 -7.88 9.38
CA GLN A 51 -5.18 -9.18 8.75
C GLN A 51 -4.43 -10.14 9.69
N THR A 52 -3.55 -9.62 10.56
CA THR A 52 -2.88 -10.40 11.61
C THR A 52 -3.89 -10.88 12.64
N ALA A 53 -4.68 -9.99 13.22
CA ALA A 53 -5.71 -10.31 14.20
C ALA A 53 -6.79 -11.25 13.65
N PHE A 54 -7.15 -11.14 12.37
CA PHE A 54 -8.07 -12.06 11.70
C PHE A 54 -7.50 -13.49 11.58
N GLY A 55 -6.21 -13.63 11.25
CA GLY A 55 -5.50 -14.90 11.26
C GLY A 55 -5.33 -15.50 12.65
N HIS A 56 -4.90 -14.69 13.63
CA HIS A 56 -4.73 -15.09 15.03
C HIS A 56 -6.05 -15.52 15.66
N LYS A 57 -7.16 -14.82 15.39
CA LYS A 57 -8.51 -15.19 15.85
C LYS A 57 -8.97 -16.54 15.30
N PHE A 58 -8.55 -16.91 14.09
CA PHE A 58 -8.78 -18.25 13.54
C PHE A 58 -7.93 -19.31 14.27
N LEU A 59 -6.64 -19.04 14.48
CA LEU A 59 -5.72 -19.94 15.19
C LEU A 59 -6.15 -20.21 16.64
N LEU A 60 -6.49 -19.16 17.39
CA LEU A 60 -6.98 -19.28 18.76
C LEU A 60 -8.28 -20.08 18.83
N LYS A 61 -9.23 -19.84 17.91
CA LYS A 61 -10.51 -20.55 17.88
C LYS A 61 -10.38 -22.02 17.51
N GLU A 62 -9.58 -22.36 16.50
CA GLU A 62 -9.49 -23.73 16.01
C GLU A 62 -8.44 -24.58 16.74
N PHE A 63 -7.33 -23.99 17.18
CA PHE A 63 -6.19 -24.73 17.72
C PHE A 63 -5.83 -24.35 19.16
N GLY A 64 -6.38 -23.26 19.70
CA GLY A 64 -6.04 -22.76 21.05
C GLY A 64 -4.70 -22.01 21.12
N ILE A 65 -4.13 -21.65 19.98
CA ILE A 65 -2.81 -20.99 19.89
C ILE A 65 -2.94 -19.48 20.18
N SER A 66 -2.08 -18.97 21.04
CA SER A 66 -1.67 -17.56 21.07
C SER A 66 -0.37 -17.42 20.30
N VAL A 67 -0.23 -16.41 19.43
CA VAL A 67 0.93 -16.28 18.53
C VAL A 67 1.95 -15.33 19.13
N GLU A 68 3.12 -15.85 19.50
CA GLU A 68 4.21 -15.07 20.11
C GLU A 68 5.42 -14.88 19.17
N THR A 69 5.55 -15.69 18.10
CA THR A 69 6.69 -15.65 17.16
C THR A 69 6.34 -14.99 15.81
N ILE A 70 6.66 -13.71 15.63
CA ILE A 70 6.56 -13.05 14.31
C ILE A 70 7.67 -13.60 13.38
N GLY A 71 7.27 -14.42 12.41
CA GLY A 71 8.12 -14.98 11.37
C GLY A 71 7.87 -14.33 10.01
N LEU A 72 8.61 -13.28 9.68
CA LEU A 72 8.64 -12.65 8.35
C LEU A 72 10.01 -12.92 7.70
N PRO A 73 10.17 -13.97 6.86
CA PRO A 73 11.48 -14.47 6.42
C PRO A 73 12.33 -13.51 5.57
N GLN A 74 11.73 -12.45 5.02
CA GLN A 74 12.41 -11.50 4.13
C GLN A 74 12.98 -10.26 4.85
N ARG A 75 12.52 -9.91 6.07
CA ARG A 75 12.97 -8.67 6.75
C ARG A 75 13.15 -8.79 8.28
N HIS A 76 12.26 -9.46 9.00
CA HIS A 76 12.28 -9.47 10.47
C HIS A 76 13.36 -10.37 11.09
N ARG A 77 13.96 -11.28 10.31
CA ARG A 77 15.25 -11.91 10.61
C ARG A 77 16.06 -11.96 9.33
N MET A 78 17.25 -11.38 9.33
CA MET A 78 18.17 -11.51 8.19
C MET A 78 18.69 -12.95 8.12
N LEU A 79 18.17 -13.71 7.16
CA LEU A 79 18.73 -15.00 6.76
C LEU A 79 19.85 -14.73 5.75
N GLN A 80 21.03 -15.30 5.99
CA GLN A 80 22.25 -15.00 5.23
C GLN A 80 22.11 -15.27 3.72
N ASP A 81 21.46 -16.38 3.37
CA ASP A 81 21.43 -16.94 2.01
C ASP A 81 19.98 -17.08 1.50
N GLY A 82 19.11 -16.14 1.89
CA GLY A 82 17.67 -16.19 1.60
C GLY A 82 16.89 -17.22 2.44
N TYR A 83 15.66 -17.52 2.00
CA TYR A 83 14.70 -18.36 2.74
C TYR A 83 14.72 -19.85 2.38
N GLY A 84 15.70 -20.30 1.57
CA GLY A 84 15.80 -21.68 1.09
C GLY A 84 16.66 -22.60 1.95
N GLY A 85 16.55 -23.90 1.69
CA GLY A 85 17.58 -24.87 2.09
C GLY A 85 18.90 -24.63 1.35
N PRO A 86 20.02 -25.25 1.79
CA PRO A 86 21.29 -25.10 1.09
C PRO A 86 21.26 -25.73 -0.30
N GLY A 87 22.02 -25.15 -1.23
CA GLY A 87 22.10 -25.62 -2.61
C GLY A 87 22.44 -27.11 -2.72
N GLY A 88 21.69 -27.83 -3.55
CA GLY A 88 21.82 -29.28 -3.72
C GLY A 88 21.01 -30.13 -2.74
N PHE A 89 20.15 -29.54 -1.90
CA PHE A 89 19.29 -30.22 -0.92
C PHE A 89 17.79 -29.86 -1.04
N PHE A 90 17.35 -29.33 -2.18
CA PHE A 90 15.93 -29.09 -2.50
C PHE A 90 15.26 -30.39 -2.96
N PHE A 91 14.84 -31.23 -2.01
CA PHE A 91 14.57 -32.65 -2.26
C PHE A 91 13.41 -33.00 -3.23
N GLU A 92 12.63 -32.06 -3.78
CA GLU A 92 11.75 -32.32 -4.93
C GLU A 92 12.48 -32.26 -6.29
N ASN A 93 13.52 -31.45 -6.41
CA ASN A 93 14.29 -31.29 -7.65
C ASN A 93 15.62 -32.04 -7.58
N ASP A 94 16.33 -31.91 -6.46
CA ASP A 94 17.67 -32.47 -6.27
C ASP A 94 17.67 -33.99 -6.03
N SER A 95 18.84 -34.59 -6.28
CA SER A 95 19.13 -36.00 -6.04
C SER A 95 18.85 -36.41 -4.57
N PRO A 96 18.19 -37.55 -4.33
CA PRO A 96 18.02 -38.06 -2.98
C PRO A 96 19.35 -38.55 -2.39
N ILE A 97 19.37 -38.74 -1.07
CA ILE A 97 20.42 -39.50 -0.39
C ILE A 97 20.20 -40.98 -0.71
N LYS A 98 21.13 -41.54 -1.48
CA LYS A 98 21.25 -42.95 -1.87
C LYS A 98 22.19 -43.63 -0.88
N ASP A 99 21.62 -44.48 -0.03
CA ASP A 99 22.24 -45.11 1.14
C ASP A 99 22.20 -46.65 1.09
N ASP A 100 21.33 -47.23 0.27
CA ASP A 100 21.25 -48.67 0.04
C ASP A 100 22.60 -49.21 -0.49
N PRO A 101 23.27 -50.15 0.21
CA PRO A 101 24.55 -50.69 -0.21
C PRO A 101 24.44 -51.70 -1.37
N TYR A 102 23.22 -52.12 -1.73
CA TYR A 102 22.95 -53.04 -2.85
C TYR A 102 22.58 -52.31 -4.14
N LEU A 103 22.51 -50.97 -4.13
CA LEU A 103 22.22 -50.13 -5.30
C LEU A 103 23.45 -49.32 -5.72
N HIS A 104 23.49 -48.94 -7.01
CA HIS A 104 24.51 -48.07 -7.55
C HIS A 104 24.35 -46.61 -7.10
N ASP A 105 25.43 -45.83 -7.25
CA ASP A 105 25.53 -44.40 -6.93
C ASP A 105 25.25 -44.04 -5.45
N ASN A 106 25.67 -44.88 -4.50
CA ASN A 106 25.65 -44.51 -3.08
C ASN A 106 26.42 -43.19 -2.88
N ASN A 107 25.75 -42.19 -2.29
CA ASN A 107 26.22 -40.81 -2.25
C ASN A 107 26.22 -40.21 -0.84
N VAL A 108 26.11 -41.04 0.20
CA VAL A 108 26.02 -40.61 1.61
C VAL A 108 27.23 -39.76 2.00
N CYS A 109 28.45 -40.30 1.87
CA CYS A 109 29.67 -39.64 2.35
C CYS A 109 29.86 -38.23 1.73
N GLU A 110 29.59 -38.09 0.43
CA GLU A 110 29.68 -36.82 -0.28
C GLU A 110 28.59 -35.83 0.18
N ARG A 111 27.31 -36.22 0.13
CA ARG A 111 26.19 -35.31 0.44
C ARG A 111 26.17 -34.89 1.90
N ILE A 112 26.52 -35.80 2.81
CA ILE A 112 26.61 -35.49 4.24
C ILE A 112 27.79 -34.54 4.51
N LYS A 113 28.99 -34.81 3.96
CA LYS A 113 30.12 -33.89 4.08
C LYS A 113 29.76 -32.48 3.59
N THR A 114 29.16 -32.36 2.41
CA THR A 114 28.76 -31.07 1.84
C THR A 114 27.74 -30.33 2.70
N PHE A 115 26.73 -31.00 3.26
CA PHE A 115 25.77 -30.34 4.16
C PHE A 115 26.40 -29.90 5.49
N VAL A 116 27.28 -30.73 6.06
CA VAL A 116 28.02 -30.39 7.28
C VAL A 116 28.93 -29.19 7.04
N ASP A 117 29.65 -29.16 5.92
CA ASP A 117 30.54 -28.05 5.55
C ASP A 117 29.74 -26.75 5.33
N HIS A 118 28.60 -26.79 4.61
CA HIS A 118 27.68 -25.65 4.48
C HIS A 118 27.16 -25.15 5.84
N SER A 119 26.84 -26.07 6.75
CA SER A 119 26.33 -25.74 8.09
C SER A 119 27.40 -25.09 8.98
N LEU A 120 28.65 -25.55 8.87
CA LEU A 120 29.80 -24.96 9.55
C LEU A 120 30.16 -23.57 8.97
N GLU A 121 29.95 -23.33 7.67
CA GLU A 121 30.14 -22.00 7.07
C GLU A 121 29.10 -20.99 7.59
N ARG A 122 27.82 -21.39 7.61
CA ARG A 122 26.72 -20.57 8.16
C ARG A 122 26.86 -20.35 9.67
N ALA A 123 27.51 -21.28 10.39
CA ALA A 123 27.83 -21.11 11.81
C ALA A 123 28.81 -19.95 12.07
N LYS A 124 29.81 -19.72 11.22
CA LYS A 124 30.78 -18.60 11.37
C LYS A 124 30.10 -17.22 11.38
N HIS A 125 28.96 -17.12 10.69
CA HIS A 125 28.18 -15.90 10.53
C HIS A 125 27.04 -15.78 11.56
N THR A 126 26.89 -16.77 12.45
CA THR A 126 25.80 -16.87 13.42
C THR A 126 26.32 -16.76 14.86
N LYS A 127 25.74 -15.88 15.69
CA LYS A 127 26.10 -15.79 17.11
C LYS A 127 25.62 -17.02 17.89
N GLY A 128 26.55 -17.81 18.44
CA GLY A 128 26.26 -18.96 19.31
C GLY A 128 25.88 -20.25 18.59
N ASN A 129 25.99 -21.38 19.29
CA ASN A 129 26.13 -22.75 18.76
C ASN A 129 24.86 -23.40 18.13
N HIS A 130 23.93 -22.59 17.63
CA HIS A 130 22.70 -23.04 16.97
C HIS A 130 22.57 -22.38 15.60
N VAL A 131 22.33 -23.15 14.54
CA VAL A 131 22.13 -22.66 13.18
C VAL A 131 20.73 -23.04 12.71
N PHE A 132 20.07 -22.14 11.98
CA PHE A 132 18.76 -22.39 11.39
C PHE A 132 18.85 -22.53 9.86
N TRP A 133 18.36 -23.66 9.37
CA TRP A 133 18.14 -23.95 7.96
C TRP A 133 16.63 -24.05 7.68
N PRO A 134 16.04 -23.10 6.93
CA PRO A 134 14.67 -23.24 6.45
C PRO A 134 14.64 -24.26 5.30
N MET A 135 14.53 -25.56 5.64
CA MET A 135 14.55 -26.66 4.68
C MET A 135 13.28 -26.69 3.81
N GLY A 136 13.21 -25.82 2.81
CA GLY A 136 12.11 -25.68 1.84
C GLY A 136 12.43 -24.60 0.81
N THR A 137 11.42 -24.21 0.03
CA THR A 137 11.35 -22.99 -0.81
C THR A 137 9.91 -22.86 -1.35
N ASP A 138 9.66 -22.00 -2.33
CA ASP A 138 8.35 -21.76 -2.96
C ASP A 138 7.61 -23.05 -3.36
N PHE A 139 6.37 -23.16 -2.89
CA PHE A 139 5.42 -24.25 -3.16
C PHE A 139 5.97 -25.68 -2.98
N GLN A 140 6.97 -25.86 -2.11
CA GLN A 140 7.52 -27.16 -1.72
C GLN A 140 6.61 -27.93 -0.75
N TYR A 141 7.00 -29.16 -0.44
CA TYR A 141 6.26 -30.16 0.36
C TYR A 141 4.97 -30.66 -0.29
N GLN A 142 4.81 -30.47 -1.61
CA GLN A 142 3.74 -31.11 -2.38
C GLN A 142 3.85 -32.65 -2.31
N ASN A 143 5.08 -33.17 -2.23
CA ASN A 143 5.35 -34.53 -1.77
C ASN A 143 6.23 -34.49 -0.51
N ALA A 144 5.60 -34.14 0.62
CA ALA A 144 6.25 -34.09 1.93
C ALA A 144 6.98 -35.40 2.32
N HIS A 145 6.52 -36.57 1.87
CA HIS A 145 7.21 -37.84 2.15
C HIS A 145 8.61 -37.88 1.49
N ARG A 146 8.77 -37.33 0.27
CA ARG A 146 10.08 -37.24 -0.38
C ARG A 146 11.03 -36.30 0.37
N TRP A 147 10.51 -35.22 0.97
CA TRP A 147 11.29 -34.34 1.86
C TRP A 147 11.71 -35.06 3.15
N PHE A 148 10.75 -35.53 3.96
CA PHE A 148 11.05 -36.17 5.25
C PHE A 148 11.96 -37.39 5.11
N LYS A 149 11.74 -38.28 4.12
CA LYS A 149 12.61 -39.45 3.87
C LYS A 149 14.08 -39.09 3.60
N ASN A 150 14.38 -37.90 3.09
CA ASN A 150 15.76 -37.44 2.90
C ASN A 150 16.29 -36.66 4.12
N LEU A 151 15.44 -35.88 4.79
CA LEU A 151 15.79 -35.19 6.04
C LEU A 151 16.11 -36.16 7.17
N ASP A 152 15.38 -37.28 7.30
CA ASP A 152 15.65 -38.35 8.27
C ASP A 152 17.06 -38.94 8.08
N LYS A 153 17.45 -39.23 6.82
CA LYS A 153 18.78 -39.71 6.46
C LYS A 153 19.86 -38.67 6.72
N LEU A 154 19.59 -37.42 6.36
CA LEU A 154 20.50 -36.29 6.55
C LEU A 154 20.83 -36.11 8.03
N ILE A 155 19.81 -36.11 8.89
CA ILE A 155 19.93 -36.09 10.36
C ILE A 155 20.72 -37.32 10.85
N HIS A 156 20.34 -38.53 10.43
CA HIS A 156 20.97 -39.78 10.87
C HIS A 156 22.49 -39.80 10.58
N TYR A 157 22.88 -39.56 9.33
CA TYR A 157 24.27 -39.68 8.92
C TYR A 157 25.13 -38.46 9.32
N ALA A 158 24.57 -37.24 9.38
CA ALA A 158 25.32 -36.09 9.90
C ALA A 158 25.62 -36.22 11.40
N ASN A 159 24.69 -36.78 12.18
CA ASN A 159 24.91 -37.04 13.61
C ASN A 159 25.88 -38.21 13.87
N GLN A 160 26.03 -39.14 12.90
CA GLN A 160 27.09 -40.15 12.92
C GLN A 160 28.46 -39.59 12.51
N GLU A 161 28.49 -38.60 11.63
CA GLU A 161 29.72 -37.90 11.21
C GLU A 161 30.29 -37.03 12.34
N GLY A 162 29.40 -36.41 13.12
CA GLY A 162 29.70 -35.93 14.48
C GLY A 162 30.27 -34.50 14.58
N ARG A 163 30.59 -33.82 13.47
CA ARG A 163 30.98 -32.39 13.53
C ARG A 163 29.82 -31.45 13.84
N VAL A 164 28.57 -31.90 13.70
CA VAL A 164 27.34 -31.16 14.01
C VAL A 164 26.31 -32.08 14.67
N ASN A 165 25.37 -31.48 15.41
CA ASN A 165 24.16 -32.16 15.88
C ASN A 165 22.93 -31.54 15.21
N MET A 166 22.21 -32.34 14.43
CA MET A 166 21.08 -31.95 13.60
C MET A 166 19.80 -32.63 14.08
N PHE A 167 18.68 -31.91 14.02
CA PHE A 167 17.36 -32.38 14.45
C PHE A 167 16.27 -31.51 13.80
N TYR A 168 15.04 -32.03 13.70
CA TYR A 168 13.87 -31.22 13.34
C TYR A 168 13.59 -30.18 14.42
N SER A 169 13.35 -28.93 14.02
CA SER A 169 13.15 -27.81 14.94
C SER A 169 12.17 -26.79 14.35
N THR A 170 11.50 -26.01 15.20
CA THR A 170 10.56 -24.94 14.81
C THR A 170 11.21 -23.55 14.90
N LEU A 171 10.54 -22.53 14.36
CA LEU A 171 11.05 -21.16 14.46
C LEU A 171 10.99 -20.63 15.91
N GLY A 172 9.96 -21.03 16.67
CA GLY A 172 9.88 -20.80 18.12
C GLY A 172 11.07 -21.41 18.85
N GLN A 173 11.25 -22.73 18.74
CA GLN A 173 12.34 -23.48 19.40
C GLN A 173 13.74 -22.93 19.09
N TYR A 174 14.01 -22.55 17.83
CA TYR A 174 15.27 -21.89 17.48
C TYR A 174 15.44 -20.52 18.18
N THR A 175 14.35 -19.77 18.33
CA THR A 175 14.35 -18.50 19.07
C THR A 175 14.62 -18.73 20.56
N ASP A 176 13.94 -19.70 21.17
CA ASP A 176 14.07 -20.00 22.59
C ASP A 176 15.51 -20.41 22.94
N LEU A 177 16.13 -21.28 22.14
CA LEU A 177 17.54 -21.65 22.32
C LEU A 177 18.48 -20.43 22.25
N LYS A 178 18.24 -19.49 21.34
CA LYS A 178 18.99 -18.23 21.24
C LYS A 178 18.73 -17.26 22.40
N LEU A 179 17.55 -17.30 23.01
CA LEU A 179 17.19 -16.47 24.17
C LEU A 179 17.63 -17.10 25.50
N GLN A 180 17.79 -18.42 25.57
CA GLN A 180 18.27 -19.15 26.74
C GLN A 180 19.77 -18.95 26.96
N ASP A 181 20.58 -18.91 25.88
CA ASP A 181 22.02 -18.65 25.97
C ASP A 181 22.32 -17.19 26.35
N LYS A 182 22.48 -16.96 27.67
CA LYS A 182 22.78 -15.64 28.24
C LYS A 182 24.21 -15.16 27.98
N SER A 183 25.06 -15.94 27.31
CA SER A 183 26.37 -15.45 26.86
C SER A 183 26.26 -14.56 25.61
N LEU A 184 25.17 -14.69 24.84
CA LEU A 184 24.99 -14.00 23.56
C LEU A 184 24.63 -12.53 23.76
N LYS A 185 25.54 -11.65 23.31
CA LYS A 185 25.33 -10.20 23.26
C LYS A 185 24.78 -9.79 21.90
N TRP A 186 23.52 -9.37 21.89
CA TRP A 186 22.82 -8.89 20.70
C TRP A 186 23.16 -7.41 20.41
N SER A 187 23.14 -7.05 19.13
CA SER A 187 23.28 -5.69 18.65
C SER A 187 21.89 -5.07 18.47
N VAL A 188 21.74 -3.79 18.80
CA VAL A 188 20.48 -3.06 18.64
C VAL A 188 20.32 -2.62 17.17
N LYS A 189 19.08 -2.63 16.67
CA LYS A 189 18.63 -2.07 15.39
C LYS A 189 17.38 -1.24 15.69
N THR A 190 17.27 -0.04 15.13
CA THR A 190 16.19 0.92 15.44
C THR A 190 15.50 1.52 14.22
N ASP A 191 16.20 1.51 13.09
CA ASP A 191 15.77 1.89 11.75
C ASP A 191 15.32 0.65 10.93
N ASP A 192 14.86 0.84 9.69
CA ASP A 192 14.28 -0.22 8.84
C ASP A 192 15.29 -0.89 7.87
N PHE A 193 14.78 -1.65 6.90
CA PHE A 193 15.55 -2.34 5.87
C PHE A 193 15.14 -1.87 4.45
N PHE A 194 14.95 -0.55 4.26
CA PHE A 194 14.53 0.03 2.97
C PHE A 194 15.53 1.05 2.37
N PRO A 195 15.60 1.15 1.02
CA PRO A 195 15.14 0.17 0.04
C PRO A 195 16.01 -1.11 0.06
N TYR A 196 15.41 -2.23 -0.36
CA TYR A 196 16.10 -3.51 -0.52
C TYR A 196 16.76 -3.60 -1.91
N ALA A 197 17.89 -4.32 -1.98
CA ALA A 197 18.50 -4.76 -3.22
C ALA A 197 19.10 -6.16 -3.02
N ASP A 198 18.96 -7.01 -4.05
CA ASP A 198 19.51 -8.36 -4.12
C ASP A 198 20.82 -8.43 -4.93
N GLN A 199 21.03 -7.48 -5.85
CA GLN A 199 22.21 -7.39 -6.72
C GLN A 199 22.49 -5.92 -7.14
N PRO A 200 23.70 -5.58 -7.65
CA PRO A 200 23.99 -4.24 -8.17
C PRO A 200 23.01 -3.78 -9.26
N ASN A 201 22.50 -2.55 -9.15
CA ASN A 201 21.37 -1.98 -9.90
C ASN A 201 20.00 -2.66 -9.65
N GLY A 202 19.96 -3.78 -8.92
CA GLY A 202 18.75 -4.49 -8.53
C GLY A 202 18.07 -3.88 -7.31
N TYR A 203 17.72 -2.59 -7.35
CA TYR A 203 16.98 -1.95 -6.26
C TYR A 203 15.47 -2.14 -6.39
N TRP A 204 14.88 -2.78 -5.39
CA TRP A 204 13.45 -3.08 -5.29
C TRP A 204 12.70 -1.86 -4.76
N SER A 205 12.74 -0.75 -5.51
CA SER A 205 12.01 0.49 -5.23
C SER A 205 10.92 0.82 -6.26
N GLY A 206 10.76 -0.02 -7.29
CA GLY A 206 9.67 0.09 -8.27
C GLY A 206 8.31 -0.26 -7.68
N TYR A 207 8.21 -1.35 -6.91
CA TYR A 207 6.94 -1.85 -6.38
C TYR A 207 6.24 -0.90 -5.39
N PHE A 208 6.97 0.06 -4.81
CA PHE A 208 6.38 1.18 -4.08
C PHE A 208 5.35 1.95 -4.94
N SER A 209 5.48 1.89 -6.28
CA SER A 209 4.65 2.62 -7.26
C SER A 209 4.12 1.73 -8.40
N SER A 210 4.15 0.40 -8.24
CA SER A 210 3.56 -0.56 -9.19
C SER A 210 2.08 -0.79 -8.92
N ARG A 211 1.29 -1.02 -9.98
CA ARG A 211 -0.18 -1.20 -9.96
C ARG A 211 -0.99 -0.34 -8.96
N PRO A 212 -0.70 0.96 -8.77
CA PRO A 212 -1.17 1.60 -7.53
C PRO A 212 -2.73 1.67 -7.33
N ALA A 213 -3.59 1.57 -8.35
CA ALA A 213 -5.06 1.57 -8.20
C ALA A 213 -5.58 0.42 -7.33
N LEU A 214 -4.94 -0.74 -7.40
CA LEU A 214 -5.22 -1.84 -6.48
C LEU A 214 -4.92 -1.42 -5.03
N LYS A 215 -3.80 -0.74 -4.81
CA LYS A 215 -3.45 -0.12 -3.52
C LYS A 215 -4.47 0.98 -3.11
N ARG A 216 -5.08 1.77 -4.03
CA ARG A 216 -6.23 2.67 -3.68
C ARG A 216 -7.38 1.85 -3.13
N TYR A 217 -7.71 0.79 -3.85
CA TYR A 217 -8.92 0.05 -3.60
C TYR A 217 -8.83 -0.60 -2.21
N VAL A 218 -7.63 -1.06 -1.82
CA VAL A 218 -7.32 -1.44 -0.43
C VAL A 218 -7.52 -0.29 0.57
N ARG A 219 -7.05 0.95 0.32
CA ARG A 219 -7.30 2.10 1.22
C ARG A 219 -8.78 2.41 1.37
N VAL A 220 -9.54 2.48 0.27
CA VAL A 220 -10.97 2.81 0.26
C VAL A 220 -11.80 1.69 0.89
N ALA A 221 -11.52 0.43 0.55
CA ALA A 221 -12.17 -0.74 1.15
C ALA A 221 -11.85 -0.88 2.65
N ASN A 222 -10.63 -0.52 3.08
CA ASN A 222 -10.29 -0.42 4.50
C ASN A 222 -11.06 0.72 5.20
N SER A 223 -11.18 1.90 4.60
CA SER A 223 -11.95 3.01 5.19
C SER A 223 -13.44 2.63 5.37
N LEU A 224 -14.02 1.94 4.39
CA LEU A 224 -15.34 1.32 4.52
C LEU A 224 -15.37 0.28 5.66
N LEU A 225 -14.37 -0.61 5.71
CA LEU A 225 -14.28 -1.66 6.74
C LEU A 225 -14.29 -1.08 8.16
N GLN A 226 -13.47 -0.08 8.45
CA GLN A 226 -13.44 0.52 9.79
C GLN A 226 -14.76 1.22 10.12
N SER A 227 -15.33 1.97 9.17
CA SER A 227 -16.59 2.68 9.37
C SER A 227 -17.75 1.72 9.67
N VAL A 228 -17.89 0.64 8.88
CA VAL A 228 -18.96 -0.36 9.10
C VAL A 228 -18.74 -1.13 10.41
N ARG A 229 -17.50 -1.39 10.83
CA ARG A 229 -17.23 -1.99 12.15
C ARG A 229 -17.60 -1.08 13.32
N GLN A 230 -17.29 0.21 13.23
CA GLN A 230 -17.72 1.19 14.25
C GLN A 230 -19.24 1.20 14.37
N LEU A 231 -19.95 1.19 13.23
CA LEU A 231 -21.41 1.11 13.18
C LEU A 231 -21.97 -0.25 13.66
N GLU A 232 -21.29 -1.38 13.42
CA GLU A 232 -21.66 -2.68 14.01
C GLU A 232 -21.56 -2.65 15.54
N VAL A 233 -20.53 -2.01 16.12
CA VAL A 233 -20.41 -1.84 17.57
C VAL A 233 -21.52 -0.93 18.11
N TRP A 234 -21.79 0.19 17.44
CA TRP A 234 -22.86 1.14 17.81
C TRP A 234 -24.26 0.50 17.79
N ALA A 235 -24.56 -0.32 16.79
CA ALA A 235 -25.82 -1.07 16.69
C ALA A 235 -25.90 -2.28 17.66
N GLY A 236 -24.91 -2.48 18.55
CA GLY A 236 -24.86 -3.60 19.48
C GLY A 236 -24.78 -4.98 18.80
N ALA A 237 -24.20 -5.06 17.60
CA ALA A 237 -24.22 -6.27 16.79
C ALA A 237 -23.42 -7.41 17.44
N LYS A 238 -24.14 -8.45 17.88
CA LYS A 238 -23.55 -9.63 18.55
C LYS A 238 -22.66 -10.50 17.65
N SER A 239 -22.70 -10.28 16.34
CA SER A 239 -21.80 -10.91 15.37
C SER A 239 -21.52 -9.97 14.20
N THR A 240 -20.27 -9.96 13.75
CA THR A 240 -19.85 -9.16 12.59
C THR A 240 -20.14 -9.90 11.29
N ARG A 241 -20.71 -9.19 10.30
CA ARG A 241 -20.99 -9.73 8.96
C ARG A 241 -19.98 -9.30 7.91
N VAL A 242 -19.10 -8.34 8.21
CA VAL A 242 -18.03 -7.85 7.31
C VAL A 242 -16.80 -8.77 7.24
N ASN A 243 -16.87 -10.01 7.74
CA ASN A 243 -15.76 -10.98 7.66
C ASN A 243 -15.29 -11.23 6.21
N HIS A 244 -16.14 -11.04 5.19
CA HIS A 244 -15.69 -11.15 3.80
C HIS A 244 -14.80 -9.97 3.42
N LEU A 245 -15.23 -8.74 3.71
CA LEU A 245 -14.43 -7.53 3.51
C LEU A 245 -13.10 -7.57 4.30
N VAL A 246 -13.08 -8.08 5.54
CA VAL A 246 -11.83 -8.31 6.29
C VAL A 246 -10.92 -9.29 5.55
N ALA A 247 -11.47 -10.41 5.07
CA ALA A 247 -10.70 -11.43 4.39
C ALA A 247 -10.16 -10.98 3.03
N THR A 248 -10.86 -10.11 2.28
CA THR A 248 -10.41 -9.64 0.97
C THR A 248 -9.47 -8.44 1.07
N VAL A 249 -9.74 -7.47 1.94
CA VAL A 249 -8.77 -6.41 2.28
C VAL A 249 -7.47 -7.02 2.82
N GLY A 250 -7.58 -7.97 3.74
CA GLY A 250 -6.42 -8.68 4.30
C GLY A 250 -5.67 -9.54 3.28
N LEU A 251 -6.39 -10.20 2.34
CA LEU A 251 -5.76 -10.98 1.27
C LEU A 251 -4.96 -10.07 0.32
N SER A 252 -5.50 -8.91 -0.05
CA SER A 252 -4.82 -7.96 -0.92
C SER A 252 -3.56 -7.35 -0.31
N LEU A 253 -3.30 -7.46 1.01
CA LEU A 253 -2.03 -7.01 1.60
C LEU A 253 -0.84 -7.92 1.29
N HIS A 254 -1.05 -9.04 0.59
CA HIS A 254 0.00 -9.98 0.20
C HIS A 254 1.20 -9.27 -0.47
N HIS A 255 2.41 -9.80 -0.27
CA HIS A 255 3.64 -9.27 -0.87
C HIS A 255 3.75 -9.49 -2.40
N ASP A 256 2.80 -10.21 -3.00
CA ASP A 256 2.44 -10.13 -4.42
C ASP A 256 0.96 -9.76 -4.57
N GLY A 257 0.59 -8.57 -4.10
CA GLY A 257 -0.78 -8.05 -4.16
C GLY A 257 -0.77 -6.53 -4.04
N ILE A 258 -0.65 -6.01 -2.82
CA ILE A 258 -0.51 -4.56 -2.61
C ILE A 258 0.83 -4.04 -3.17
N THR A 259 1.86 -4.86 -3.23
CA THR A 259 3.12 -4.54 -3.94
C THR A 259 2.90 -4.27 -5.42
N GLY A 260 1.92 -4.93 -6.03
CA GLY A 260 1.63 -4.82 -7.45
C GLY A 260 2.56 -5.64 -8.36
N THR A 261 3.23 -6.65 -7.81
CA THR A 261 4.25 -7.48 -8.47
C THR A 261 3.67 -8.70 -9.20
N GLU A 262 2.37 -8.94 -9.07
CA GLU A 262 1.66 -10.06 -9.64
C GLU A 262 1.38 -9.92 -11.15
N LYS A 263 1.09 -11.06 -11.81
CA LYS A 263 0.64 -11.12 -13.21
C LYS A 263 -0.76 -10.50 -13.34
N GLN A 264 -1.06 -9.85 -14.46
CA GLN A 264 -2.30 -9.06 -14.64
C GLN A 264 -3.56 -9.77 -14.16
N LYS A 265 -3.81 -11.01 -14.61
CA LYS A 265 -4.98 -11.82 -14.21
C LYS A 265 -5.14 -12.10 -12.71
N VAL A 266 -4.08 -11.93 -11.92
CA VAL A 266 -4.09 -12.06 -10.46
C VAL A 266 -4.40 -10.70 -9.82
N SER A 267 -3.94 -9.61 -10.42
CA SER A 267 -4.38 -8.24 -10.10
C SER A 267 -5.89 -8.07 -10.28
N ASP A 268 -6.40 -8.60 -11.39
CA ASP A 268 -7.82 -8.58 -11.73
C ASP A 268 -8.63 -9.41 -10.70
N ASP A 269 -8.11 -10.56 -10.25
CA ASP A 269 -8.69 -11.39 -9.19
C ASP A 269 -8.70 -10.68 -7.82
N TYR A 270 -7.61 -9.99 -7.43
CA TYR A 270 -7.62 -9.15 -6.22
C TYR A 270 -8.63 -8.01 -6.32
N ALA A 271 -8.71 -7.32 -7.45
CA ALA A 271 -9.67 -6.23 -7.67
C ALA A 271 -11.12 -6.75 -7.63
N GLN A 272 -11.41 -7.91 -8.22
CA GLN A 272 -12.71 -8.57 -8.11
C GLN A 272 -13.04 -8.89 -6.65
N ARG A 273 -12.13 -9.53 -5.91
CA ARG A 273 -12.32 -9.88 -4.49
C ARG A 273 -12.53 -8.66 -3.59
N LEU A 274 -11.82 -7.56 -3.84
CA LEU A 274 -12.07 -6.30 -3.15
C LEU A 274 -13.49 -5.79 -3.46
N GLY A 275 -13.96 -5.88 -4.70
CA GLY A 275 -15.35 -5.57 -5.07
C GLY A 275 -16.39 -6.45 -4.37
N GLU A 276 -16.18 -7.76 -4.33
CA GLU A 276 -17.06 -8.71 -3.62
C GLU A 276 -17.09 -8.45 -2.10
N GLY A 277 -15.95 -8.05 -1.53
CA GLY A 277 -15.85 -7.61 -0.13
C GLY A 277 -16.55 -6.28 0.13
N VAL A 278 -16.34 -5.29 -0.74
CA VAL A 278 -16.99 -3.96 -0.67
C VAL A 278 -18.50 -4.09 -0.81
N GLY A 279 -19.00 -4.96 -1.69
CA GLY A 279 -20.43 -5.29 -1.79
C GLY A 279 -20.99 -5.93 -0.51
N ASN A 280 -20.24 -6.82 0.14
CA ASN A 280 -20.62 -7.36 1.46
C ASN A 280 -20.64 -6.27 2.56
N GLY A 281 -19.67 -5.36 2.57
CA GLY A 281 -19.63 -4.22 3.49
C GLY A 281 -20.75 -3.22 3.25
N HIS A 282 -21.08 -2.94 1.99
CA HIS A 282 -22.18 -2.07 1.56
C HIS A 282 -23.54 -2.65 1.95
N TRP A 283 -23.81 -3.92 1.64
CA TRP A 283 -25.01 -4.61 2.10
C TRP A 283 -25.14 -4.58 3.62
N ARG A 284 -24.04 -4.78 4.35
CA ARG A 284 -24.05 -4.70 5.82
C ARG A 284 -24.29 -3.28 6.33
N LEU A 285 -23.84 -2.24 5.62
CA LEU A 285 -24.17 -0.86 5.95
C LEU A 285 -25.68 -0.58 5.78
N ASN A 286 -26.30 -1.08 4.70
CA ASN A 286 -27.74 -0.96 4.50
C ASN A 286 -28.54 -1.61 5.64
N GLU A 287 -28.10 -2.79 6.14
CA GLU A 287 -28.72 -3.43 7.32
C GLU A 287 -28.56 -2.64 8.63
N LEU A 288 -27.51 -1.81 8.75
CA LEU A 288 -27.23 -1.03 9.97
C LEU A 288 -27.96 0.33 9.97
N LEU A 289 -28.31 0.84 8.78
CA LEU A 289 -29.03 2.10 8.60
C LEU A 289 -30.54 1.92 8.35
N ASP A 290 -31.01 0.67 8.25
CA ASP A 290 -32.38 0.28 7.86
C ASP A 290 -32.87 0.97 6.56
N THR A 291 -31.94 1.18 5.62
CA THR A 291 -32.21 1.87 4.35
C THR A 291 -31.18 1.52 3.28
N THR A 292 -31.52 1.72 2.02
CA THR A 292 -30.59 1.55 0.89
C THR A 292 -29.81 2.85 0.68
N VAL A 293 -28.54 2.88 1.08
CA VAL A 293 -27.59 3.87 0.60
C VAL A 293 -26.91 3.38 -0.68
N ASP A 294 -26.31 4.27 -1.46
CA ASP A 294 -25.53 3.95 -2.66
C ASP A 294 -24.19 4.70 -2.63
N PHE A 295 -23.10 4.04 -3.04
CA PHE A 295 -21.77 4.63 -3.03
C PHE A 295 -21.39 5.26 -4.38
N CYS A 296 -21.10 6.56 -4.36
CA CYS A 296 -20.55 7.30 -5.50
C CYS A 296 -19.04 7.02 -5.73
N PHE A 297 -18.61 5.76 -5.78
CA PHE A 297 -17.19 5.40 -5.94
C PHE A 297 -16.54 5.90 -7.24
N LEU A 298 -17.34 6.30 -8.24
CA LEU A 298 -16.89 6.87 -9.52
C LEU A 298 -17.07 8.40 -9.60
N ALA A 299 -17.29 9.09 -8.48
CA ALA A 299 -17.43 10.55 -8.44
C ALA A 299 -16.20 11.29 -8.99
N ASN A 300 -15.00 10.70 -8.88
CA ASN A 300 -13.76 11.21 -9.45
C ASN A 300 -13.73 11.27 -10.99
N VAL A 301 -14.60 10.50 -11.67
CA VAL A 301 -14.82 10.57 -13.12
C VAL A 301 -16.21 11.14 -13.44
N SER A 302 -16.79 11.91 -12.52
CA SER A 302 -18.13 12.51 -12.61
C SER A 302 -19.28 11.51 -12.82
N ILE A 303 -19.20 10.30 -12.24
CA ILE A 303 -20.28 9.30 -12.31
C ILE A 303 -20.80 8.97 -10.90
N CYS A 304 -22.07 9.30 -10.64
CA CYS A 304 -22.85 8.66 -9.59
C CYS A 304 -24.34 8.64 -9.94
N ASN A 305 -24.95 7.45 -9.94
CA ASN A 305 -26.31 7.27 -10.45
C ASN A 305 -27.36 8.02 -9.62
N ARG A 306 -27.25 8.08 -8.29
CA ARG A 306 -28.25 8.75 -7.44
C ARG A 306 -28.31 10.25 -7.68
N SER A 307 -27.17 10.94 -7.58
CA SER A 307 -27.10 12.40 -7.69
C SER A 307 -27.33 12.93 -9.11
N THR A 308 -27.35 12.06 -10.13
CA THR A 308 -27.71 12.43 -11.51
C THR A 308 -29.15 12.04 -11.92
N THR A 309 -29.82 11.15 -11.19
CA THR A 309 -31.19 10.67 -11.54
C THR A 309 -32.28 11.01 -10.53
N SER A 310 -31.92 11.43 -9.31
CA SER A 310 -32.88 11.70 -8.22
C SER A 310 -32.96 13.21 -7.92
N ASP A 311 -34.15 13.77 -8.04
CA ASP A 311 -34.50 15.16 -7.74
C ASP A 311 -35.78 15.18 -6.87
N PRO A 312 -35.72 15.61 -5.60
CA PRO A 312 -34.51 15.87 -4.80
C PRO A 312 -33.75 14.58 -4.47
N PHE A 313 -32.57 14.69 -3.85
CA PHE A 313 -31.88 13.54 -3.26
C PHE A 313 -31.35 13.83 -1.84
N THR A 314 -30.77 12.83 -1.20
CA THR A 314 -30.21 12.95 0.15
C THR A 314 -28.94 12.11 0.26
N PHE A 315 -27.94 12.59 0.99
CA PHE A 315 -26.72 11.87 1.30
C PHE A 315 -26.39 11.92 2.79
N VAL A 316 -25.55 11.00 3.25
CA VAL A 316 -25.13 10.88 4.66
C VAL A 316 -23.61 10.97 4.73
N VAL A 317 -23.09 11.77 5.65
CA VAL A 317 -21.65 11.85 5.93
C VAL A 317 -21.42 11.32 7.34
N TYR A 318 -20.66 10.23 7.45
CA TYR A 318 -20.20 9.66 8.71
C TYR A 318 -18.77 10.09 9.01
N ASN A 319 -18.52 10.55 10.24
CA ASN A 319 -17.21 10.87 10.77
C ASN A 319 -16.70 9.71 11.64
N PRO A 320 -15.74 8.89 11.16
CA PRO A 320 -15.15 7.81 11.94
C PRO A 320 -14.11 8.26 12.99
N LEU A 321 -13.86 9.57 13.13
CA LEU A 321 -12.84 10.13 14.01
C LEU A 321 -13.42 10.54 15.38
N ALA A 322 -12.59 10.45 16.42
CA ALA A 322 -12.92 10.92 17.78
C ALA A 322 -12.85 12.46 17.95
N VAL A 323 -12.87 13.22 16.85
CA VAL A 323 -12.86 14.69 16.82
C VAL A 323 -13.84 15.20 15.76
N ALA A 324 -14.38 16.40 15.93
CA ALA A 324 -15.20 17.03 14.89
C ALA A 324 -14.34 17.32 13.65
N HIS A 325 -14.90 17.14 12.46
CA HIS A 325 -14.15 17.30 11.21
C HIS A 325 -15.01 17.89 10.09
N SER A 326 -14.40 18.73 9.25
CA SER A 326 -15.04 19.34 8.07
C SER A 326 -14.61 18.60 6.81
N TYR A 327 -15.45 17.67 6.35
CA TYR A 327 -15.23 16.96 5.09
C TYR A 327 -15.60 17.83 3.90
N THR A 328 -14.84 17.71 2.81
CA THR A 328 -15.32 18.15 1.49
C THR A 328 -16.04 16.98 0.84
N ILE A 329 -17.27 17.19 0.41
CA ILE A 329 -18.05 16.23 -0.36
C ILE A 329 -18.18 16.76 -1.79
N GLU A 330 -17.77 15.96 -2.78
CA GLU A 330 -17.83 16.28 -4.20
C GLU A 330 -18.77 15.28 -4.90
N LEU A 331 -19.92 15.74 -5.42
CA LEU A 331 -20.97 14.89 -6.01
C LEU A 331 -21.29 15.28 -7.47
N PRO A 332 -21.32 14.33 -8.43
CA PRO A 332 -21.70 14.61 -9.82
C PRO A 332 -23.20 14.92 -9.92
N ILE A 333 -23.59 16.04 -10.54
CA ILE A 333 -25.01 16.43 -10.73
C ILE A 333 -25.29 16.97 -12.13
N ILE A 334 -26.54 16.81 -12.60
CA ILE A 334 -26.97 17.33 -13.90
C ILE A 334 -27.35 18.82 -13.82
N ALA A 335 -28.01 19.23 -12.75
CA ALA A 335 -28.49 20.60 -12.57
C ALA A 335 -27.33 21.61 -12.42
N LYS A 336 -27.60 22.87 -12.79
CA LYS A 336 -26.64 24.00 -12.67
C LYS A 336 -26.59 24.62 -11.28
N ASN A 337 -27.69 24.53 -10.53
CA ASN A 337 -27.86 25.11 -9.20
C ASN A 337 -28.43 24.03 -8.28
N ALA A 338 -27.97 23.98 -7.03
CA ALA A 338 -28.52 23.12 -6.00
C ALA A 338 -28.40 23.83 -4.63
N VAL A 339 -29.32 23.53 -3.72
CA VAL A 339 -29.31 23.99 -2.33
C VAL A 339 -29.15 22.77 -1.44
N VAL A 340 -28.26 22.87 -0.44
CA VAL A 340 -27.99 21.79 0.52
C VAL A 340 -28.37 22.22 1.93
N GLU A 341 -29.20 21.42 2.59
CA GLU A 341 -29.68 21.65 3.95
C GLU A 341 -29.50 20.39 4.81
N LEU A 342 -29.26 20.56 6.11
CA LEU A 342 -29.38 19.48 7.08
C LEU A 342 -30.86 19.14 7.33
N SER A 343 -31.13 17.94 7.87
CA SER A 343 -32.48 17.47 8.22
C SER A 343 -33.26 18.32 9.24
N ASN A 344 -32.64 19.34 9.82
CA ASN A 344 -33.25 20.35 10.69
C ASN A 344 -33.52 21.70 9.99
N GLY A 345 -33.31 21.80 8.67
CA GLY A 345 -33.45 23.04 7.89
C GLY A 345 -32.25 23.99 7.98
N THR A 346 -31.10 23.57 8.53
CA THR A 346 -29.89 24.40 8.54
C THR A 346 -29.21 24.35 7.17
N ALA A 347 -29.14 25.49 6.48
CA ALA A 347 -28.41 25.62 5.22
C ALA A 347 -26.91 25.31 5.40
N VAL A 348 -26.33 24.61 4.42
CA VAL A 348 -24.95 24.12 4.45
C VAL A 348 -24.13 24.83 3.36
N PRO A 349 -22.88 25.25 3.62
CA PRO A 349 -22.02 25.83 2.59
C PRO A 349 -21.82 24.86 1.42
N SER A 350 -22.41 25.19 0.27
CA SER A 350 -22.36 24.39 -0.94
C SER A 350 -22.33 25.25 -2.20
N VAL A 351 -21.59 24.82 -3.22
CA VAL A 351 -21.54 25.47 -4.54
C VAL A 351 -21.63 24.42 -5.64
N VAL A 352 -22.23 24.78 -6.77
CA VAL A 352 -22.19 23.98 -8.00
C VAL A 352 -21.19 24.61 -8.96
N VAL A 353 -20.26 23.80 -9.47
CA VAL A 353 -19.28 24.23 -10.48
C VAL A 353 -19.36 23.35 -11.72
N PRO A 354 -18.94 23.83 -12.90
CA PRO A 354 -18.69 22.96 -14.05
C PRO A 354 -17.68 21.88 -13.66
N PHE A 355 -18.00 20.62 -13.98
CA PHE A 355 -16.99 19.57 -13.92
C PHE A 355 -15.96 19.82 -15.03
N VAL A 356 -14.68 19.63 -14.73
CA VAL A 356 -13.59 19.71 -15.72
C VAL A 356 -13.02 18.31 -15.90
N PRO A 357 -13.31 17.64 -17.02
CA PRO A 357 -12.72 16.33 -17.34
C PRO A 357 -11.20 16.40 -17.33
N VAL A 358 -10.59 15.68 -16.38
CA VAL A 358 -9.14 15.49 -16.26
C VAL A 358 -8.61 14.32 -17.10
N TYR A 359 -9.47 13.70 -17.92
CA TYR A 359 -9.21 12.50 -18.71
C TYR A 359 -9.27 12.77 -20.22
N SER A 360 -8.37 12.15 -20.98
CA SER A 360 -8.16 12.38 -22.42
C SER A 360 -9.17 11.70 -23.37
N GLN A 361 -10.04 10.83 -22.85
CA GLN A 361 -11.03 10.07 -23.62
C GLN A 361 -12.43 10.25 -23.01
N PRO A 362 -13.45 10.68 -23.78
CA PRO A 362 -14.79 10.88 -23.25
C PRO A 362 -15.38 9.62 -22.62
N ILE A 363 -15.69 9.69 -21.33
CA ILE A 363 -16.40 8.65 -20.60
C ILE A 363 -17.92 8.90 -20.75
N ALA A 364 -18.70 7.84 -20.99
CA ALA A 364 -20.15 7.95 -21.12
C ALA A 364 -20.83 8.19 -19.76
N ASN A 365 -22.01 8.84 -19.79
CA ASN A 365 -22.88 9.10 -18.63
C ASN A 365 -22.26 9.97 -17.51
N THR A 366 -21.22 10.74 -17.82
CA THR A 366 -20.59 11.67 -16.86
C THR A 366 -21.41 12.94 -16.67
N ALA A 367 -21.54 13.42 -15.44
CA ALA A 367 -22.28 14.64 -15.13
C ALA A 367 -21.51 15.91 -15.56
N PRO A 368 -22.21 16.94 -16.10
CA PRO A 368 -21.58 18.20 -16.54
C PRO A 368 -21.20 19.13 -15.38
N HIS A 369 -21.78 18.94 -14.19
CA HIS A 369 -21.54 19.78 -13.02
C HIS A 369 -21.18 18.94 -11.80
N GLN A 370 -20.50 19.57 -10.85
CA GLN A 370 -20.06 18.99 -9.59
C GLN A 370 -20.60 19.88 -8.45
N LEU A 371 -21.36 19.26 -7.54
CA LEU A 371 -21.79 19.86 -6.28
C LEU A 371 -20.67 19.67 -5.25
N VAL A 372 -20.16 20.76 -4.69
CA VAL A 372 -19.11 20.77 -3.67
C VAL A 372 -19.73 21.27 -2.37
N VAL A 373 -19.61 20.51 -1.27
CA VAL A 373 -20.25 20.78 0.02
C VAL A 373 -19.25 20.70 1.17
N GLN A 374 -19.35 21.62 2.13
CA GLN A 374 -18.64 21.56 3.41
C GLN A 374 -19.48 20.79 4.45
N ALA A 375 -19.15 19.51 4.66
CA ALA A 375 -19.81 18.68 5.66
C ALA A 375 -19.05 18.72 6.99
N HIS A 376 -19.38 19.69 7.86
CA HIS A 376 -18.88 19.70 9.25
C HIS A 376 -19.68 18.70 10.10
N VAL A 377 -19.01 17.66 10.60
CA VAL A 377 -19.64 16.53 11.31
C VAL A 377 -18.99 16.33 12.69
N PRO A 378 -19.77 16.21 13.79
CA PRO A 378 -19.25 15.96 15.14
C PRO A 378 -18.45 14.64 15.27
N PRO A 379 -17.74 14.42 16.41
CA PRO A 379 -17.00 13.19 16.66
C PRO A 379 -17.88 11.94 16.57
N LEU A 380 -17.37 10.89 15.91
CA LEU A 380 -17.99 9.56 15.83
C LEU A 380 -19.47 9.56 15.40
N SER A 381 -19.94 10.55 14.64
CA SER A 381 -21.36 10.73 14.31
C SER A 381 -21.63 10.78 12.81
N TRP A 382 -22.89 10.76 12.40
CA TRP A 382 -23.30 11.11 11.04
C TRP A 382 -24.28 12.28 11.00
N LEU A 383 -24.29 12.99 9.87
CA LEU A 383 -25.30 13.97 9.53
C LEU A 383 -25.93 13.65 8.17
N VAL A 384 -27.20 14.05 8.02
CA VAL A 384 -28.03 13.81 6.82
C VAL A 384 -28.22 15.12 6.10
N TYR A 385 -27.89 15.14 4.81
CA TYR A 385 -27.87 16.31 3.94
C TYR A 385 -28.86 16.13 2.79
N HIS A 386 -29.86 16.99 2.72
CA HIS A 386 -30.86 17.02 1.66
C HIS A 386 -30.41 17.97 0.56
N VAL A 387 -30.56 17.55 -0.70
CA VAL A 387 -30.17 18.32 -1.89
C VAL A 387 -31.41 18.59 -2.71
N THR A 388 -31.72 19.87 -2.91
CA THR A 388 -32.88 20.33 -3.70
C THR A 388 -32.44 21.21 -4.86
N PHE A 389 -33.22 21.23 -5.94
CA PHE A 389 -32.88 21.89 -7.19
C PHE A 389 -33.89 23.02 -7.49
N PRO A 390 -33.59 24.28 -7.07
CA PRO A 390 -34.56 25.38 -7.17
C PRO A 390 -34.80 25.81 -8.62
N LYS A 391 -36.06 26.05 -8.97
CA LYS A 391 -36.47 26.36 -10.36
C LYS A 391 -36.08 27.76 -10.85
N ALA A 392 -35.78 28.71 -9.97
CA ALA A 392 -35.33 30.06 -10.35
C ALA A 392 -34.66 30.83 -9.20
N SER A 393 -33.34 30.99 -9.27
CA SER A 393 -32.61 32.24 -8.96
C SER A 393 -31.12 32.06 -9.30
N SER A 394 -30.37 33.16 -9.27
CA SER A 394 -28.92 33.26 -9.52
C SER A 394 -28.09 32.03 -9.15
N SER A 395 -27.44 31.42 -10.15
CA SER A 395 -26.14 30.79 -9.91
C SER A 395 -25.16 31.83 -9.40
N GLU A 396 -24.25 31.48 -8.48
CA GLU A 396 -22.95 32.16 -8.48
C GLU A 396 -22.32 31.88 -9.85
N GLU A 397 -22.22 32.89 -10.73
CA GLU A 397 -21.48 32.72 -11.98
C GLU A 397 -20.01 32.52 -11.63
N SER A 398 -19.51 31.30 -11.87
CA SER A 398 -18.10 30.97 -11.67
C SER A 398 -17.25 31.92 -12.51
N THR A 399 -16.50 32.82 -11.87
CA THR A 399 -15.73 33.82 -12.59
C THR A 399 -14.61 33.14 -13.36
N ASN A 400 -14.43 33.55 -14.62
CA ASN A 400 -13.40 33.03 -15.52
C ASN A 400 -12.02 33.59 -15.13
N GLY A 401 -11.50 33.20 -13.96
CA GLY A 401 -10.18 33.60 -13.52
C GLY A 401 -9.85 33.20 -12.09
N TRP A 402 -8.63 32.71 -11.91
CA TRP A 402 -7.83 33.08 -10.75
C TRP A 402 -7.34 34.53 -10.91
N ASP A 403 -6.86 35.16 -9.85
CA ASP A 403 -6.43 36.57 -9.89
C ASP A 403 -5.10 36.69 -10.66
N VAL A 404 -5.04 37.55 -11.68
CA VAL A 404 -3.85 37.68 -12.53
C VAL A 404 -2.79 38.52 -11.82
N VAL A 405 -1.63 37.91 -11.53
CA VAL A 405 -0.48 38.57 -10.89
C VAL A 405 0.51 39.09 -11.96
N THR A 406 0.75 38.29 -12.99
CA THR A 406 1.49 38.68 -14.20
C THR A 406 0.89 37.96 -15.42
N GLU A 407 1.32 38.30 -16.63
CA GLU A 407 0.92 37.61 -17.88
C GLU A 407 1.05 36.08 -17.81
N SER A 408 1.99 35.56 -17.00
CA SER A 408 2.23 34.12 -16.84
C SER A 408 2.00 33.58 -15.43
N ILE A 409 1.49 34.38 -14.48
CA ILE A 409 1.26 33.97 -13.08
C ILE A 409 -0.14 34.33 -12.64
N MET A 410 -0.89 33.34 -12.14
CA MET A 410 -2.21 33.52 -11.53
C MET A 410 -2.20 33.07 -10.08
N SER A 411 -3.04 33.68 -9.25
CA SER A 411 -3.15 33.38 -7.82
C SER A 411 -4.58 33.09 -7.38
N ALA A 412 -4.72 32.22 -6.39
CA ALA A 412 -5.94 32.07 -5.62
C ALA A 412 -5.62 32.08 -4.13
N GLU A 413 -6.55 32.57 -3.32
CA GLU A 413 -6.45 32.51 -1.86
C GLU A 413 -7.80 32.25 -1.21
N ASN A 414 -7.74 31.72 0.01
CA ASN A 414 -8.83 31.65 0.96
C ASN A 414 -8.43 32.39 2.25
N GLU A 415 -9.03 32.08 3.41
CA GLU A 415 -8.63 32.68 4.69
C GLU A 415 -7.18 32.36 5.09
N PHE A 416 -6.73 31.12 4.86
CA PHE A 416 -5.53 30.52 5.45
C PHE A 416 -4.32 30.46 4.52
N VAL A 417 -4.54 30.35 3.21
CA VAL A 417 -3.52 30.06 2.21
C VAL A 417 -3.70 30.95 0.98
N ARG A 418 -2.59 31.45 0.42
CA ARG A 418 -2.50 31.88 -0.98
C ARG A 418 -1.61 30.92 -1.76
N VAL A 419 -1.99 30.60 -2.99
CA VAL A 419 -1.21 29.85 -3.97
C VAL A 419 -0.97 30.70 -5.22
N GLU A 420 0.19 30.57 -5.82
CA GLU A 420 0.52 31.13 -7.13
C GLU A 420 0.96 30.02 -8.07
N VAL A 421 0.46 30.04 -9.32
CA VAL A 421 0.78 29.06 -10.37
C VAL A 421 1.21 29.77 -11.65
N ASN A 422 2.17 29.18 -12.36
CA ASN A 422 2.63 29.65 -13.65
C ASN A 422 1.81 29.01 -14.78
N THR A 423 1.15 29.82 -15.60
CA THR A 423 0.18 29.34 -16.60
C THR A 423 0.81 28.63 -17.80
N VAL A 424 2.06 28.95 -18.11
CA VAL A 424 2.83 28.40 -19.25
C VAL A 424 3.37 27.00 -18.95
N THR A 425 3.62 26.69 -17.67
CA THR A 425 4.26 25.44 -17.23
C THR A 425 3.38 24.56 -16.33
N GLY A 426 2.27 25.09 -15.80
CA GLY A 426 1.46 24.44 -14.77
C GLY A 426 2.17 24.32 -13.41
N SER A 427 3.30 25.01 -13.23
CA SER A 427 4.14 24.92 -12.03
C SER A 427 3.57 25.73 -10.87
N LEU A 428 3.65 25.23 -9.64
CA LEU A 428 3.57 26.06 -8.43
C LEU A 428 4.71 27.07 -8.42
N VAL A 429 4.42 28.31 -8.05
CA VAL A 429 5.40 29.41 -7.90
C VAL A 429 5.61 29.74 -6.42
N SER A 430 4.52 29.91 -5.67
CA SER A 430 4.57 30.17 -4.23
C SER A 430 3.38 29.57 -3.48
N LEU A 431 3.61 29.32 -2.19
CA LEU A 431 2.59 28.98 -1.20
C LEU A 431 2.79 29.90 0.01
N THR A 432 1.79 30.71 0.33
CA THR A 432 1.81 31.61 1.49
C THR A 432 0.86 31.11 2.56
N ASN A 433 1.37 30.86 3.77
CA ASN A 433 0.54 30.70 4.96
C ASN A 433 0.14 32.10 5.47
N LYS A 434 -1.15 32.44 5.41
CA LYS A 434 -1.67 33.76 5.77
C LYS A 434 -1.70 34.01 7.28
N ALA A 435 -1.71 32.97 8.11
CA ALA A 435 -1.66 33.10 9.56
C ALA A 435 -0.25 33.43 10.08
N THR A 436 0.80 32.85 9.47
CA THR A 436 2.20 33.10 9.85
C THR A 436 2.93 34.09 8.94
N GLN A 437 2.28 34.54 7.86
CA GLN A 437 2.87 35.33 6.76
C GLN A 437 4.12 34.66 6.14
N THR A 438 4.23 33.34 6.26
CA THR A 438 5.36 32.56 5.71
C THR A 438 5.12 32.27 4.24
N ILE A 439 5.98 32.80 3.37
CA ILE A 439 5.97 32.52 1.93
C ILE A 439 7.04 31.44 1.65
N VAL A 440 6.61 30.32 1.07
CA VAL A 440 7.50 29.27 0.54
C VAL A 440 7.44 29.33 -0.98
N ASN A 441 8.56 29.72 -1.61
CA ASN A 441 8.70 29.63 -3.06
C ASN A 441 8.89 28.17 -3.45
N VAL A 442 8.13 27.70 -4.44
CA VAL A 442 8.11 26.31 -4.90
C VAL A 442 8.36 26.29 -6.41
N THR A 443 8.76 25.16 -6.96
CA THR A 443 8.71 24.90 -8.41
C THR A 443 8.35 23.44 -8.62
N SER A 444 7.12 23.17 -9.04
CA SER A 444 6.67 21.82 -9.39
C SER A 444 6.91 21.52 -10.87
N SER A 445 7.09 20.25 -11.21
CA SER A 445 7.16 19.79 -12.61
C SER A 445 6.73 18.33 -12.68
N LEU A 446 6.11 17.94 -13.79
CA LEU A 446 5.83 16.54 -14.10
C LEU A 446 6.94 16.00 -14.99
N LEU A 447 7.60 14.94 -14.51
CA LEU A 447 8.82 14.39 -15.07
C LEU A 447 8.71 12.86 -15.21
N TYR A 448 9.54 12.27 -16.07
CA TYR A 448 9.71 10.82 -16.12
C TYR A 448 11.18 10.41 -16.25
N TYR A 449 11.50 9.23 -15.74
CA TYR A 449 12.75 8.52 -16.05
C TYR A 449 12.50 7.59 -17.24
N GLN A 450 13.45 7.49 -18.17
CA GLN A 450 13.45 6.38 -19.12
C GLN A 450 13.83 5.08 -18.38
N ALA A 451 13.05 4.02 -18.55
CA ALA A 451 13.35 2.72 -17.94
C ALA A 451 14.56 2.04 -18.61
N TYR A 452 15.48 1.46 -17.83
CA TYR A 452 16.45 0.51 -18.36
C TYR A 452 15.73 -0.79 -18.70
N GLY A 453 15.99 -1.35 -19.89
CA GLY A 453 15.41 -2.61 -20.34
C GLY A 453 16.30 -3.28 -21.37
N LYS A 454 16.67 -4.54 -21.10
CA LYS A 454 17.53 -5.34 -21.96
C LYS A 454 17.09 -6.80 -21.90
N GLN A 455 16.87 -7.41 -23.06
CA GLN A 455 16.31 -8.75 -23.14
C GLN A 455 17.24 -9.77 -22.43
N GLY A 456 16.68 -10.52 -21.48
CA GLY A 456 17.42 -11.49 -20.67
C GLY A 456 18.21 -10.90 -19.50
N ASP A 457 18.18 -9.58 -19.28
CA ASP A 457 18.87 -8.92 -18.18
C ASP A 457 17.96 -8.79 -16.95
N SER A 458 18.32 -9.43 -15.84
CA SER A 458 17.54 -9.44 -14.60
C SER A 458 17.50 -8.09 -13.90
N CYS A 459 18.40 -7.15 -14.22
CA CYS A 459 18.33 -5.77 -13.74
C CYS A 459 17.44 -4.86 -14.60
N SER A 460 16.68 -5.38 -15.57
CA SER A 460 15.68 -4.56 -16.28
C SER A 460 14.63 -3.99 -15.32
N SER A 461 14.20 -2.75 -15.53
CA SER A 461 13.07 -2.18 -14.77
C SER A 461 11.85 -3.08 -14.87
N GLY A 462 11.22 -3.36 -13.73
CA GLY A 462 10.16 -4.36 -13.59
C GLY A 462 9.11 -3.91 -12.57
N ALA A 463 8.10 -4.75 -12.32
CA ALA A 463 7.13 -4.46 -11.25
C ALA A 463 7.79 -4.36 -9.86
N TYR A 464 8.92 -5.06 -9.67
CA TYR A 464 9.80 -4.98 -8.50
C TYR A 464 10.84 -3.86 -8.61
N LEU A 465 11.68 -3.92 -9.65
CA LEU A 465 12.88 -3.11 -9.82
C LEU A 465 12.59 -1.75 -10.44
N PHE A 466 13.18 -0.70 -9.87
CA PHE A 466 13.29 0.59 -10.53
C PHE A 466 14.77 0.84 -10.89
N HIS A 467 15.10 0.61 -12.16
CA HIS A 467 16.43 0.86 -12.73
C HIS A 467 16.27 1.84 -13.90
N PRO A 468 16.57 3.14 -13.72
CA PRO A 468 16.47 4.11 -14.81
C PRO A 468 17.64 3.95 -15.78
N ASN A 469 17.40 4.17 -17.07
CA ASN A 469 18.38 3.99 -18.16
C ASN A 469 19.55 4.99 -18.07
N THR A 470 19.30 6.15 -17.47
CA THR A 470 20.30 7.12 -17.01
C THR A 470 19.77 7.79 -15.75
N SER A 471 20.62 8.44 -14.97
CA SER A 471 20.19 9.32 -13.86
C SER A 471 19.38 10.56 -14.28
N ALA A 472 19.24 10.83 -15.60
CA ALA A 472 18.51 11.98 -16.11
C ALA A 472 16.99 11.84 -16.00
N VAL A 473 16.32 12.99 -15.81
CA VAL A 473 14.86 13.14 -15.87
C VAL A 473 14.47 13.88 -17.14
N HIS A 474 13.35 13.48 -17.72
CA HIS A 474 12.77 14.09 -18.92
C HIS A 474 11.48 14.81 -18.56
N ASN A 475 11.23 15.97 -19.19
CA ASN A 475 9.98 16.71 -19.02
C ASN A 475 8.82 16.02 -19.77
N LEU A 476 7.60 16.16 -19.25
CA LEU A 476 6.41 16.00 -20.10
C LEU A 476 6.35 17.09 -21.19
N PRO A 477 5.52 16.91 -22.25
CA PRO A 477 5.23 17.99 -23.20
C PRO A 477 4.71 19.25 -22.49
N SER A 478 4.92 20.42 -23.09
CA SER A 478 4.40 21.70 -22.55
C SER A 478 2.89 21.69 -22.35
N VAL A 479 2.40 22.56 -21.46
CA VAL A 479 0.97 22.80 -21.26
C VAL A 479 0.33 23.21 -22.59
N THR A 480 -0.69 22.47 -23.03
CA THR A 480 -1.43 22.72 -24.27
C THR A 480 -2.66 23.61 -24.04
N SER A 481 -3.21 23.58 -22.84
CA SER A 481 -4.33 24.43 -22.40
C SER A 481 -4.42 24.45 -20.88
N PHE A 482 -5.07 25.47 -20.33
CA PHE A 482 -5.42 25.53 -18.92
C PHE A 482 -6.81 26.14 -18.73
N LYS A 483 -7.46 25.82 -17.61
CA LYS A 483 -8.76 26.37 -17.23
C LYS A 483 -8.81 26.60 -15.72
N CYS A 484 -8.85 27.86 -15.32
CA CYS A 484 -9.10 28.26 -13.93
C CYS A 484 -10.58 28.65 -13.75
N GLN A 485 -11.16 28.29 -12.60
CA GLN A 485 -12.48 28.70 -12.15
C GLN A 485 -12.45 29.11 -10.68
N LYS A 486 -13.26 30.11 -10.31
CA LYS A 486 -13.33 30.67 -8.95
C LYS A 486 -14.80 30.95 -8.58
N THR A 487 -15.15 30.62 -7.35
CA THR A 487 -16.45 30.83 -6.68
C THR A 487 -16.20 31.23 -5.23
N ALA A 488 -17.24 31.53 -4.43
CA ALA A 488 -17.05 31.84 -3.02
C ALA A 488 -16.44 30.68 -2.20
N LEU A 489 -16.67 29.42 -2.62
CA LEU A 489 -16.27 28.22 -1.87
C LEU A 489 -15.15 27.38 -2.50
N LEU A 490 -14.88 27.54 -3.80
CA LEU A 490 -13.82 26.81 -4.52
C LEU A 490 -13.11 27.71 -5.54
N ALA A 491 -11.79 27.78 -5.43
CA ALA A 491 -10.90 28.10 -6.53
C ALA A 491 -10.23 26.80 -7.03
N ALA A 492 -10.26 26.56 -8.34
CA ALA A 492 -9.58 25.42 -8.96
C ALA A 492 -8.96 25.81 -10.30
N CYS A 493 -7.80 25.25 -10.65
CA CYS A 493 -7.24 25.41 -11.98
C CYS A 493 -6.60 24.12 -12.50
N VAL A 494 -6.96 23.75 -13.73
CA VAL A 494 -6.49 22.54 -14.44
C VAL A 494 -5.52 22.94 -15.55
N PHE A 495 -4.45 22.17 -15.70
CA PHE A 495 -3.42 22.28 -16.73
C PHE A 495 -3.34 20.97 -17.52
N GLU A 496 -3.52 21.02 -18.84
CA GLU A 496 -3.45 19.86 -19.74
C GLU A 496 -2.07 19.78 -20.41
N PHE A 497 -1.44 18.61 -20.37
CA PHE A 497 -0.11 18.34 -20.95
C PHE A 497 -0.29 17.49 -22.23
N GLY A 498 -1.10 18.01 -23.16
CA GLY A 498 -1.54 17.27 -24.35
C GLY A 498 -2.32 16.00 -23.99
N THR A 499 -2.02 14.89 -24.65
CA THR A 499 -2.66 13.59 -24.39
C THR A 499 -2.04 12.79 -23.23
N TRP A 500 -0.97 13.31 -22.61
CA TRP A 500 -0.22 12.57 -21.59
C TRP A 500 -0.93 12.57 -20.23
N GLY A 501 -1.55 13.69 -19.87
CA GLY A 501 -2.29 13.84 -18.62
C GLY A 501 -2.52 15.30 -18.24
N SER A 502 -3.15 15.48 -17.09
CA SER A 502 -3.55 16.76 -16.51
C SER A 502 -3.06 16.93 -15.07
N LEU A 503 -2.94 18.18 -14.63
CA LEU A 503 -2.60 18.58 -13.27
C LEU A 503 -3.61 19.63 -12.79
N GLN A 504 -4.30 19.37 -11.68
CA GLN A 504 -5.28 20.27 -11.09
C GLN A 504 -4.84 20.72 -9.70
N TYR A 505 -4.91 22.02 -9.45
CA TYR A 505 -4.84 22.60 -8.12
C TYR A 505 -6.25 22.96 -7.67
N LYS A 506 -6.64 22.56 -6.45
CA LYS A 506 -7.89 22.97 -5.78
C LYS A 506 -7.55 23.67 -4.45
N LEU A 507 -8.24 24.77 -4.18
CA LEU A 507 -8.23 25.48 -2.89
C LEU A 507 -9.67 25.89 -2.56
N ARG A 508 -10.25 25.22 -1.57
CA ARG A 508 -11.61 25.51 -1.06
C ARG A 508 -11.54 26.55 0.06
N ALA A 509 -12.64 27.23 0.36
CA ALA A 509 -12.66 28.32 1.35
C ALA A 509 -12.09 27.92 2.74
N TRP A 510 -12.22 26.64 3.11
CA TRP A 510 -11.79 26.07 4.40
C TRP A 510 -10.46 25.30 4.37
N ASP A 511 -9.73 25.30 3.26
CA ASP A 511 -8.49 24.50 3.13
C ASP A 511 -7.28 25.19 3.78
N HIS A 512 -6.61 24.49 4.71
CA HIS A 512 -5.30 24.90 5.24
C HIS A 512 -4.12 24.43 4.33
N SER A 513 -4.41 23.86 3.16
CA SER A 513 -3.43 23.30 2.23
C SER A 513 -4.01 23.18 0.82
N VAL A 514 -3.23 23.52 -0.22
CA VAL A 514 -3.63 23.28 -1.61
C VAL A 514 -3.72 21.78 -1.87
N VAL A 515 -4.85 21.32 -2.42
CA VAL A 515 -4.99 19.96 -2.94
C VAL A 515 -4.43 19.93 -4.36
N VAL A 516 -3.56 18.96 -4.63
CA VAL A 516 -3.04 18.67 -5.97
C VAL A 516 -3.62 17.34 -6.43
N GLU A 517 -4.36 17.36 -7.53
CA GLU A 517 -4.86 16.18 -8.23
C GLU A 517 -4.13 16.06 -9.57
N TRP A 518 -3.80 14.84 -9.99
CA TRP A 518 -3.14 14.58 -11.26
C TRP A 518 -3.78 13.37 -11.91
N THR A 519 -3.97 13.44 -13.22
CA THR A 519 -4.50 12.32 -14.01
C THR A 519 -3.57 12.05 -15.16
N LYS A 520 -2.92 10.89 -15.17
CA LYS A 520 -2.33 10.36 -16.40
C LYS A 520 -3.45 9.71 -17.21
N THR A 521 -3.29 9.60 -18.52
CA THR A 521 -4.09 8.63 -19.28
C THR A 521 -3.79 7.23 -18.71
N TRP A 522 -4.77 6.69 -17.94
CA TRP A 522 -4.73 5.50 -17.06
C TRP A 522 -4.39 5.78 -15.55
N TYR A 523 -5.16 5.15 -14.64
CA TYR A 523 -5.40 5.45 -13.20
C TYR A 523 -4.21 5.14 -12.21
N THR A 524 -4.36 5.24 -10.84
CA THR A 524 -3.56 4.62 -9.69
C THR A 524 -2.93 5.56 -8.57
N ASP A 525 -2.79 5.34 -7.21
CA ASP A 525 -3.58 4.77 -6.03
C ASP A 525 -2.71 4.22 -4.77
N SER A 526 -2.93 4.30 -3.38
CA SER A 526 -2.14 3.54 -2.26
C SER A 526 -2.26 3.77 -0.66
N ASN A 527 -1.31 3.38 0.30
CA ASN A 527 -1.48 3.36 1.83
C ASN A 527 -0.29 3.24 2.93
N GLY A 528 -0.37 3.69 4.24
CA GLY A 528 0.82 3.75 5.21
C GLY A 528 0.85 3.83 6.79
N LEU A 529 1.98 4.29 7.41
CA LEU A 529 2.23 4.34 8.90
C LEU A 529 3.00 5.57 9.49
N GLU A 530 4.34 5.65 9.41
CA GLU A 530 5.18 6.58 10.22
C GLU A 530 6.32 7.27 9.44
N PHE A 531 6.94 8.30 10.03
CA PHE A 531 8.00 9.11 9.40
C PHE A 531 9.41 8.69 9.84
N VAL A 532 10.05 7.81 9.06
CA VAL A 532 11.49 7.49 9.23
C VAL A 532 12.36 8.57 8.58
N LYS A 533 13.30 9.14 9.34
CA LYS A 533 14.29 10.09 8.79
C LYS A 533 15.18 9.39 7.76
N ARG A 534 15.25 9.93 6.55
CA ARG A 534 16.18 9.48 5.50
C ARG A 534 17.35 10.45 5.36
N VAL A 535 18.48 9.94 4.89
CA VAL A 535 19.67 10.70 4.50
C VAL A 535 20.12 10.18 3.14
N ARG A 536 20.32 11.10 2.20
CA ARG A 536 20.72 10.78 0.82
C ARG A 536 22.10 10.10 0.79
N ASP A 537 22.22 9.05 -0.02
CA ASP A 537 23.44 8.26 -0.24
C ASP A 537 24.03 7.64 1.05
N TYR A 538 23.19 7.38 2.06
CA TYR A 538 23.58 6.89 3.39
C TYR A 538 22.74 5.70 3.87
N ARG A 539 23.32 4.90 4.75
CA ARG A 539 22.67 3.84 5.55
C ARG A 539 23.27 3.87 6.95
N GLU A 540 22.44 3.67 7.98
CA GLU A 540 22.88 3.75 9.38
C GLU A 540 23.73 2.53 9.81
N THR A 541 23.47 1.37 9.20
CA THR A 541 24.03 0.08 9.64
C THR A 541 25.12 -0.52 8.74
N TRP A 542 25.43 0.09 7.59
CA TRP A 542 26.58 -0.30 6.76
C TRP A 542 27.08 0.86 5.89
N ASN A 543 28.35 0.78 5.47
CA ASN A 543 28.90 1.71 4.47
C ASN A 543 28.27 1.40 3.10
N LEU A 544 27.42 2.31 2.62
CA LEU A 544 26.74 2.17 1.33
C LEU A 544 27.72 2.37 0.17
N THR A 545 27.93 1.33 -0.63
CA THR A 545 28.60 1.42 -1.95
C THR A 545 27.52 1.59 -3.02
N LEU A 546 27.73 2.55 -3.93
CA LEU A 546 26.89 2.77 -5.12
C LEU A 546 27.80 2.81 -6.35
N HIS A 547 27.42 2.08 -7.40
CA HIS A 547 28.28 1.72 -8.51
C HIS A 547 28.23 2.70 -9.69
N ASN A 548 27.14 3.46 -9.84
CA ASN A 548 26.92 4.46 -10.90
C ASN A 548 25.91 5.55 -10.42
N GLU A 549 25.45 6.43 -11.32
CA GLU A 549 24.48 7.49 -10.97
C GLU A 549 23.02 7.00 -11.05
N GLU A 550 22.76 5.96 -11.84
CA GLU A 550 21.46 5.31 -12.05
C GLU A 550 20.99 4.62 -10.76
N GLU A 551 21.91 3.91 -10.11
CA GLU A 551 21.72 3.26 -8.83
C GLU A 551 21.54 4.27 -7.69
N LYS A 552 22.22 5.43 -7.73
CA LYS A 552 21.96 6.53 -6.78
C LYS A 552 20.53 7.04 -6.87
N VAL A 553 19.93 7.09 -8.05
CA VAL A 553 18.50 7.40 -8.19
C VAL A 553 17.67 6.32 -7.49
N ALA A 554 17.86 5.04 -7.86
CA ALA A 554 17.06 3.92 -7.37
C ALA A 554 17.18 3.66 -5.86
N ALA A 555 18.40 3.78 -5.30
CA ALA A 555 18.75 3.51 -3.91
C ALA A 555 18.33 4.60 -2.91
N ASN A 556 17.87 5.76 -3.40
CA ASN A 556 17.34 6.85 -2.58
C ASN A 556 15.81 6.97 -2.64
N TYR A 557 15.13 6.11 -3.41
CA TYR A 557 13.67 5.96 -3.32
C TYR A 557 13.29 5.11 -2.11
N VAL A 558 12.31 5.61 -1.36
CA VAL A 558 11.73 4.96 -0.17
C VAL A 558 10.20 4.93 -0.27
N PRO A 559 9.50 3.99 0.39
CA PRO A 559 8.05 4.03 0.45
C PRO A 559 7.60 5.22 1.33
N ILE A 560 6.68 6.04 0.82
CA ILE A 560 6.12 7.20 1.53
C ILE A 560 4.62 7.09 1.61
N THR A 561 4.12 6.81 2.81
CA THR A 561 2.97 5.91 2.88
C THR A 561 1.69 6.57 3.43
N ILE A 562 1.87 7.58 4.29
CA ILE A 562 0.86 8.60 4.62
C ILE A 562 1.30 9.95 4.06
N ALA A 563 2.57 10.29 4.26
CA ALA A 563 3.13 11.60 3.95
C ALA A 563 4.67 11.53 3.95
N THR A 564 5.29 12.64 3.57
CA THR A 564 6.73 12.90 3.70
C THR A 564 6.97 14.42 3.75
N TYR A 565 8.15 14.86 4.19
CA TYR A 565 8.46 16.28 4.32
C TYR A 565 9.94 16.60 4.08
N ILE A 566 10.21 17.85 3.72
CA ILE A 566 11.54 18.48 3.78
C ILE A 566 11.47 19.69 4.71
N ARG A 567 12.55 19.96 5.47
CA ARG A 567 12.61 21.01 6.49
C ARG A 567 13.97 21.71 6.46
N ASP A 568 13.97 23.03 6.58
CA ASP A 568 15.16 23.86 6.80
C ASP A 568 15.19 24.43 8.24
N LYS A 569 15.85 25.56 8.50
CA LYS A 569 15.89 26.19 9.84
C LYS A 569 14.60 26.94 10.22
N SER A 570 13.80 27.32 9.23
CA SER A 570 12.64 28.22 9.33
C SER A 570 11.35 27.60 8.79
N ASN A 571 11.45 26.73 7.77
CA ASN A 571 10.32 26.19 7.03
C ASN A 571 10.23 24.66 7.08
N GLN A 572 9.03 24.12 6.94
CA GLN A 572 8.80 22.71 6.60
C GLN A 572 7.74 22.60 5.50
N PHE A 573 8.11 21.97 4.39
CA PHE A 573 7.19 21.62 3.31
C PHE A 573 6.75 20.17 3.48
N ASN A 574 5.44 19.96 3.64
CA ASN A 574 4.82 18.65 3.83
C ASN A 574 4.07 18.24 2.56
N VAL A 575 4.15 16.97 2.18
CA VAL A 575 3.27 16.36 1.18
C VAL A 575 2.59 15.17 1.82
N ILE A 576 1.26 15.22 1.90
CA ILE A 576 0.40 14.11 2.33
C ILE A 576 -0.14 13.45 1.07
N THR A 577 -0.19 12.13 1.04
CA THR A 577 -0.76 11.38 -0.07
C THR A 577 -2.03 10.66 0.37
N ASP A 578 -2.99 10.51 -0.53
CA ASP A 578 -4.01 9.46 -0.38
C ASP A 578 -3.44 8.07 -0.75
N ARG A 579 -2.11 7.99 -0.93
CA ARG A 579 -1.42 6.93 -1.68
C ARG A 579 0.08 6.72 -1.34
N ALA A 580 0.44 5.58 -0.74
CA ALA A 580 1.82 5.08 -0.68
C ALA A 580 2.57 4.89 -1.99
N GLN A 581 3.45 5.82 -2.29
CA GLN A 581 4.29 5.83 -3.49
C GLN A 581 5.74 5.57 -3.12
N GLY A 582 6.61 5.49 -4.12
CA GLY A 582 8.02 5.80 -3.91
C GLY A 582 8.22 7.32 -3.89
N ALA A 583 9.01 7.85 -2.96
CA ALA A 583 9.60 9.19 -3.12
C ALA A 583 11.08 9.23 -2.76
N ALA A 584 11.76 10.26 -3.23
CA ALA A 584 13.17 10.52 -3.00
C ALA A 584 13.44 12.02 -2.79
N SER A 585 14.59 12.34 -2.18
CA SER A 585 15.11 13.70 -2.00
C SER A 585 16.51 13.79 -2.61
N LEU A 586 16.60 13.66 -3.95
CA LEU A 586 17.87 13.49 -4.66
C LEU A 586 18.78 14.74 -4.67
N LYS A 587 18.24 15.92 -4.36
CA LYS A 587 18.98 17.19 -4.23
C LYS A 587 18.35 18.00 -3.10
N ASP A 588 19.16 18.78 -2.39
CA ASP A 588 18.69 19.53 -1.24
C ASP A 588 17.63 20.57 -1.65
N GLY A 589 16.59 20.74 -0.83
CA GLY A 589 15.42 21.55 -1.16
C GLY A 589 14.49 20.95 -2.23
N LYS A 590 14.72 19.71 -2.70
CA LYS A 590 13.86 19.04 -3.69
C LYS A 590 13.34 17.70 -3.18
N ILE A 591 12.05 17.46 -3.41
CA ILE A 591 11.39 16.18 -3.16
C ILE A 591 10.65 15.75 -4.43
N GLN A 592 10.71 14.46 -4.77
CA GLN A 592 10.12 13.89 -5.98
C GLN A 592 9.36 12.60 -5.67
N PHE A 593 8.27 12.37 -6.40
CA PHE A 593 7.31 11.30 -6.17
C PHE A 593 7.17 10.45 -7.43
N SER A 594 7.28 9.13 -7.30
CA SER A 594 6.96 8.20 -8.38
C SER A 594 5.45 7.99 -8.40
N LEU A 595 4.78 8.68 -9.32
CA LEU A 595 3.32 8.67 -9.37
C LEU A 595 2.76 7.39 -9.99
N TYR A 596 3.51 6.78 -10.91
CA TYR A 596 3.14 5.59 -11.67
C TYR A 596 4.38 5.00 -12.35
N LEU A 597 4.59 3.68 -12.23
CA LEU A 597 5.60 2.94 -12.99
C LEU A 597 4.95 2.27 -14.22
N GLY A 598 5.38 2.68 -15.42
CA GLY A 598 4.95 2.09 -16.68
C GLY A 598 6.14 1.56 -17.46
N ILE A 599 6.08 0.28 -17.83
CA ILE A 599 7.16 -0.45 -18.50
C ILE A 599 6.56 -1.08 -19.77
N LEU A 600 7.27 -0.94 -20.89
CA LEU A 600 6.93 -1.62 -22.14
C LEU A 600 7.42 -3.08 -22.04
N VAL A 601 6.57 -4.03 -22.41
CA VAL A 601 6.79 -5.49 -22.37
C VAL A 601 6.86 -6.02 -23.79
#